data_AF-A0A317QK19-F1
#
_entry.id   AF-A0A317QK19-F1
#
_cell.length_a   1.000
_cell.length_b   1.000
_cell.length_c   1.000
_cell.angle_alpha   90.00
_cell.angle_beta   90.00
_cell.angle_gamma   90.00
#
_symmetry.space_group_name_H-M   'P 1'
#
loop_
_entity.id
_entity.type
_entity.pdbx_description
1 polymer ?
#
loop_
_entity_poly.entity_id
_entity_poly.type
_entity_poly.pdbx_seq_one_letter_code
_entity_poly.pdbx_strand_id
1 'polypeptide(L)'
;MDTCAPEAMLPVPAGRVTLSDRRTRRPWTVDVDAFELAAVPVTAELYARVTRERPHPVGGRQPNAWGLHDALGGVWEWCWDRYDPEVYGSYRVLRGDGWFDEHWSCRASVRRRSHPTLRIDDVGFRLACSVPR
;
A
#
# COMPACT_ATOMS: atom_id res chain seq x y z
N MET A 1 20.74 -20.78 11.55
CA MET A 1 21.17 -19.43 11.92
C MET A 1 20.35 -18.50 11.04
N ASP A 2 19.63 -17.54 11.65
CA ASP A 2 19.19 -16.27 11.04
C ASP A 2 18.24 -15.55 12.00
N THR A 3 18.82 -15.04 13.09
CA THR A 3 18.22 -14.06 13.99
C THR A 3 18.36 -12.68 13.35
N CYS A 4 17.48 -12.31 12.43
CA CYS A 4 17.37 -10.93 11.96
C CYS A 4 16.42 -10.14 12.88
N ALA A 5 16.81 -9.99 14.14
CA ALA A 5 16.37 -8.82 14.91
C ALA A 5 17.09 -7.59 14.31
N PRO A 6 16.55 -6.36 14.41
CA PRO A 6 17.30 -5.18 14.02
C PRO A 6 18.53 -5.08 14.92
N GLU A 7 19.70 -5.49 14.44
CA GLU A 7 20.88 -5.76 15.28
C GLU A 7 21.49 -4.49 15.94
N ALA A 8 21.00 -3.28 15.64
CA ALA A 8 21.36 -2.08 16.39
C ALA A 8 20.21 -1.06 16.45
N MET A 9 19.65 -0.89 17.65
CA MET A 9 18.86 0.28 18.03
C MET A 9 19.84 1.36 18.50
N LEU A 10 19.76 2.57 17.93
CA LEU A 10 20.63 3.69 18.28
C LEU A 10 19.85 4.70 19.13
N PRO A 11 20.41 5.17 20.26
CA PRO A 11 19.78 6.21 21.04
C PRO A 11 19.79 7.54 20.29
N VAL A 12 18.63 8.16 20.16
CA VAL A 12 18.42 9.53 19.70
C VAL A 12 18.13 10.39 20.93
N PRO A 13 18.95 11.41 21.23
CA PRO A 13 18.76 12.23 22.40
C PRO A 13 17.50 13.11 22.27
N ALA A 14 16.96 13.50 23.42
CA ALA A 14 15.90 14.50 23.47
C ALA A 14 16.37 15.82 22.84
N GLY A 15 15.43 16.55 22.24
CA GLY A 15 15.76 17.80 21.57
C GLY A 15 14.54 18.52 21.04
N ARG A 16 14.80 19.62 20.33
CA ARG A 16 13.77 20.50 19.81
C ARG A 16 13.79 20.49 18.29
N VAL A 17 12.69 20.09 17.67
CA VAL A 17 12.55 19.98 16.21
C VAL A 17 11.65 21.09 15.69
N THR A 18 12.09 21.79 14.65
CA THR A 18 11.25 22.77 13.94
C THR A 18 10.69 22.14 12.68
N LEU A 19 9.37 22.08 12.61
CA LEU A 19 8.61 21.58 11.47
C LEU A 19 8.10 22.76 10.65
N SER A 20 7.92 22.58 9.35
CA SER A 20 7.33 23.61 8.48
C SER A 20 6.36 22.99 7.48
N ASP A 21 5.16 23.55 7.38
CA ASP A 21 4.20 23.19 6.33
C ASP A 21 4.47 24.01 5.08
N ARG A 22 4.87 23.37 3.97
CA ARG A 22 5.13 24.07 2.69
C ARG A 22 3.88 24.68 2.05
N ARG A 23 2.68 24.18 2.35
CA ARG A 23 1.41 24.69 1.82
C ARG A 23 1.01 26.00 2.50
N THR A 24 1.26 26.14 3.80
CA THR A 24 0.89 27.33 4.58
C THR A 24 2.08 28.22 4.95
N ARG A 25 3.32 27.76 4.69
CA ARG A 25 4.60 28.38 5.06
C ARG A 25 4.75 28.67 6.56
N ARG A 26 3.98 27.98 7.41
CA ARG A 26 4.03 28.19 8.86
C ARG A 26 5.02 27.22 9.51
N PRO A 27 6.04 27.71 10.23
CA PRO A 27 6.86 26.86 11.09
C PRO A 27 6.26 26.74 12.50
N TRP A 28 6.50 25.61 13.16
CA TRP A 28 6.28 25.45 14.60
C TRP A 28 7.33 24.52 15.17
N THR A 29 7.51 24.59 16.49
CA THR A 29 8.59 23.90 17.19
C THR A 29 7.99 22.97 18.24
N VAL A 30 8.52 21.75 18.31
CA VAL A 30 8.10 20.73 19.27
C VAL A 30 9.31 20.19 20.00
N ASP A 31 9.15 19.97 21.30
CA ASP A 31 10.10 19.21 22.11
C ASP A 31 9.82 17.71 21.91
N VAL A 32 10.88 16.94 21.72
CA VAL A 32 10.87 15.49 21.46
C VAL A 32 11.73 14.84 22.53
N ASP A 33 11.16 13.87 23.25
CA ASP A 33 11.89 13.09 24.25
C ASP A 33 12.93 12.18 23.60
N ALA A 34 13.87 11.66 24.41
CA ALA A 34 14.83 10.69 23.94
C ALA A 34 14.14 9.37 23.56
N PHE A 35 14.56 8.76 22.45
CA PHE A 35 14.02 7.49 21.97
C PHE A 35 15.11 6.69 21.26
N GLU A 36 14.86 5.41 20.99
CA GLU A 36 15.77 4.60 20.19
C GLU A 36 15.23 4.46 18.76
N LEU A 37 16.12 4.50 17.78
CA LEU A 37 15.78 4.33 16.36
C LEU A 37 16.67 3.25 15.75
N ALA A 38 16.06 2.35 14.97
CA ALA A 38 16.82 1.32 14.26
C ALA A 38 17.84 1.97 13.30
N ALA A 39 19.09 1.46 13.32
CA ALA A 39 20.16 1.94 12.45
C ALA A 39 19.89 1.72 10.95
N VAL A 40 18.97 0.82 10.62
CA VAL A 40 18.59 0.44 9.26
C VAL A 40 17.06 0.50 9.09
N PRO A 41 16.56 0.85 7.89
CA PRO A 41 15.13 0.87 7.64
C PRO A 41 14.56 -0.55 7.58
N VAL A 42 13.27 -0.69 7.90
CA VAL A 42 12.52 -1.90 7.59
C VAL A 42 12.28 -1.93 6.08
N THR A 43 12.85 -2.94 5.40
CA THR A 43 12.59 -3.21 3.99
C THR A 43 11.34 -4.06 3.81
N ALA A 44 10.79 -4.13 2.60
CA ALA A 44 9.68 -5.04 2.27
C ALA A 44 10.02 -6.50 2.63
N GLU A 45 11.27 -6.91 2.44
CA GLU A 45 11.76 -8.24 2.81
C GLU A 45 11.74 -8.47 4.32
N LEU A 46 12.24 -7.53 5.12
CA LEU A 46 12.23 -7.64 6.58
C LEU A 46 10.79 -7.60 7.12
N TYR A 47 9.96 -6.70 6.59
CA TYR A 47 8.55 -6.61 6.93
C TYR A 47 7.86 -7.95 6.70
N ALA A 48 7.97 -8.48 5.48
CA ALA A 48 7.47 -9.79 5.12
C ALA A 48 7.99 -10.84 6.11
N ARG A 49 9.29 -10.99 6.29
CA ARG A 49 9.87 -12.01 7.18
C ARG A 49 9.24 -11.98 8.60
N VAL A 50 9.07 -10.78 9.18
CA VAL A 50 8.51 -10.60 10.52
C VAL A 50 7.00 -10.87 10.56
N THR A 51 6.22 -10.30 9.65
CA THR A 51 4.75 -10.39 9.71
C THR A 51 4.19 -11.66 9.09
N ARG A 52 4.98 -12.33 8.24
CA ARG A 52 4.53 -13.45 7.39
C ARG A 52 3.45 -13.07 6.36
N GLU A 53 3.22 -11.78 6.14
CA GLU A 53 2.31 -11.29 5.11
C GLU A 53 2.99 -11.16 3.74
N ARG A 54 2.37 -11.72 2.70
CA ARG A 54 2.81 -11.69 1.29
C ARG A 54 1.56 -11.76 0.41
N PRO A 55 1.60 -11.29 -0.85
CA PRO A 55 0.65 -11.77 -1.85
C PRO A 55 0.71 -13.30 -1.93
N HIS A 56 -0.44 -13.97 -1.91
CA HIS A 56 -0.51 -15.40 -2.17
C HIS A 56 -0.28 -15.70 -3.66
N PRO A 57 0.16 -16.92 -4.03
CA PRO A 57 0.26 -17.31 -5.43
C PRO A 57 -1.08 -17.15 -6.17
N VAL A 58 -1.03 -16.63 -7.40
CA VAL A 58 -2.22 -16.39 -8.24
C VAL A 58 -3.00 -17.69 -8.46
N GLY A 59 -4.32 -17.62 -8.37
CA GLY A 59 -5.21 -18.77 -8.58
C GLY A 59 -5.28 -19.74 -7.41
N GLY A 60 -4.62 -19.45 -6.28
CA GLY A 60 -4.62 -20.32 -5.11
C GLY A 60 -5.96 -20.41 -4.36
N ARG A 61 -6.90 -19.50 -4.64
CA ARG A 61 -8.24 -19.46 -4.04
C ARG A 61 -9.32 -19.92 -5.03
N GLN A 62 -10.48 -20.32 -4.49
CA GLN A 62 -11.63 -20.70 -5.33
C GLN A 62 -12.04 -19.53 -6.24
N PRO A 63 -12.33 -19.80 -7.53
CA PRO A 63 -12.83 -18.78 -8.43
C PRO A 63 -14.27 -18.39 -8.10
N ASN A 64 -14.70 -17.22 -8.55
CA ASN A 64 -16.12 -16.85 -8.53
C ASN A 64 -16.92 -17.62 -9.62
N ALA A 65 -18.23 -17.37 -9.69
CA ALA A 65 -19.13 -18.03 -10.63
C ALA A 65 -18.78 -17.85 -12.13
N TRP A 66 -17.89 -16.91 -12.47
CA TRP A 66 -17.41 -16.66 -13.83
C TRP A 66 -16.03 -17.28 -14.10
N GLY A 67 -15.48 -18.06 -13.16
CA GLY A 67 -14.14 -18.63 -13.30
C GLY A 67 -13.00 -17.64 -13.03
N LEU A 68 -13.31 -16.45 -12.49
CA LEU A 68 -12.27 -15.45 -12.17
C LEU A 68 -11.69 -15.72 -10.78
N HIS A 69 -10.38 -15.92 -10.74
CA HIS A 69 -9.61 -15.97 -9.51
C HIS A 69 -9.17 -14.56 -9.09
N ASP A 70 -8.96 -14.40 -7.78
CA ASP A 70 -8.36 -13.19 -7.18
C ASP A 70 -9.06 -11.89 -7.64
N ALA A 71 -10.39 -11.96 -7.81
CA ALA A 71 -11.21 -10.77 -8.07
C ALA A 71 -11.43 -9.93 -6.79
N LEU A 72 -11.22 -10.56 -5.62
CA LEU A 72 -11.18 -9.96 -4.29
C LEU A 72 -9.95 -10.55 -3.58
N GLY A 73 -8.95 -9.72 -3.33
CA GLY A 73 -7.68 -10.09 -2.72
C GLY A 73 -6.55 -10.31 -3.68
N GLY A 74 -5.33 -10.33 -3.13
CA GLY A 74 -4.09 -10.44 -3.89
C GLY A 74 -3.46 -9.06 -4.06
N VAL A 75 -3.99 -8.25 -4.97
CA VAL A 75 -3.56 -6.86 -5.21
C VAL A 75 -4.73 -6.00 -5.65
N TRP A 76 -4.62 -4.69 -5.45
CA TRP A 76 -5.50 -3.74 -6.13
C TRP A 76 -5.27 -3.75 -7.64
N GLU A 77 -6.33 -3.70 -8.42
CA GLU A 77 -6.24 -3.70 -9.88
C GLU A 77 -6.60 -2.34 -10.48
N TRP A 78 -5.71 -1.81 -11.30
CA TRP A 78 -5.99 -0.63 -12.12
C TRP A 78 -7.18 -0.87 -13.05
N CYS A 79 -8.12 0.06 -13.04
CA CYS A 79 -9.19 0.17 -14.02
C CYS A 79 -8.97 1.38 -14.93
N TRP A 80 -9.52 1.31 -16.14
CA TRP A 80 -9.44 2.38 -17.12
C TRP A 80 -10.14 3.67 -16.65
N ASP A 81 -11.21 3.52 -15.88
CA ASP A 81 -12.07 4.60 -15.41
C ASP A 81 -11.36 5.63 -14.52
N ARG A 82 -11.71 6.90 -14.69
CA ARG A 82 -11.36 7.97 -13.75
C ARG A 82 -12.25 7.87 -12.51
N TYR A 83 -11.69 8.13 -11.34
CA TYR A 83 -12.45 7.99 -10.09
C TYR A 83 -13.54 9.04 -9.94
N ASP A 84 -13.11 10.31 -9.97
CA ASP A 84 -13.93 11.52 -10.03
C ASP A 84 -13.03 12.59 -10.69
N PRO A 85 -13.27 12.90 -11.98
CA PRO A 85 -12.48 13.85 -12.74
C PRO A 85 -12.45 15.27 -12.17
N GLU A 86 -13.53 15.71 -11.52
CA GLU A 86 -13.69 17.07 -11.02
C GLU A 86 -12.93 17.26 -9.71
N VAL A 87 -12.99 16.25 -8.83
CA VAL A 87 -12.35 16.31 -7.51
C VAL A 87 -10.89 15.84 -7.55
N TYR A 88 -10.59 14.77 -8.31
CA TYR A 88 -9.27 14.12 -8.29
C TYR A 88 -8.53 14.15 -9.63
N GLY A 89 -9.04 14.87 -10.64
CA GLY A 89 -8.33 15.06 -11.89
C GLY A 89 -8.01 13.72 -12.58
N SER A 90 -6.71 13.43 -12.77
CA SER A 90 -6.23 12.27 -13.52
C SER A 90 -6.35 10.93 -12.80
N TYR A 91 -6.75 10.91 -11.52
CA TYR A 91 -6.76 9.70 -10.70
C TYR A 91 -7.67 8.62 -11.29
N ARG A 92 -7.17 7.39 -11.26
CA ARG A 92 -7.86 6.21 -11.81
C ARG A 92 -8.40 5.32 -10.69
N VAL A 93 -9.41 4.55 -11.02
CA VAL A 93 -10.07 3.62 -10.10
C VAL A 93 -9.16 2.41 -9.85
N LEU A 94 -9.11 1.96 -8.59
CA LEU A 94 -8.57 0.68 -8.16
C LEU A 94 -9.71 -0.21 -7.64
N ARG A 95 -9.72 -1.49 -8.02
CA ARG A 95 -10.73 -2.50 -7.63
C ARG A 95 -10.10 -3.78 -7.07
N GLY A 96 -10.93 -4.65 -6.50
CA GLY A 96 -10.50 -5.83 -5.76
C GLY A 96 -10.26 -5.43 -4.32
N ASP A 97 -9.03 -5.68 -3.86
CA ASP A 97 -8.48 -5.28 -2.57
C ASP A 97 -7.03 -5.80 -2.50
N GLY A 98 -6.22 -5.24 -1.61
CA GLY A 98 -4.82 -5.60 -1.47
C GLY A 98 -4.57 -6.74 -0.48
N TRP A 99 -3.42 -7.40 -0.57
CA TRP A 99 -3.02 -8.42 0.42
C TRP A 99 -2.79 -7.82 1.81
N PHE A 100 -2.59 -6.51 1.89
CA PHE A 100 -2.44 -5.74 3.13
C PHE A 100 -3.78 -5.24 3.70
N ASP A 101 -4.87 -5.39 2.95
CA ASP A 101 -6.15 -4.83 3.38
C ASP A 101 -6.92 -5.74 4.33
N GLU A 102 -7.61 -5.10 5.28
CA GLU A 102 -8.50 -5.79 6.20
C GLU A 102 -9.79 -6.25 5.51
N HIS A 103 -10.44 -7.25 6.11
CA HIS A 103 -11.61 -7.96 5.55
C HIS A 103 -12.77 -7.07 5.09
N TRP A 104 -12.95 -5.87 5.66
CA TRP A 104 -13.99 -4.94 5.22
C TRP A 104 -13.66 -4.22 3.91
N SER A 105 -12.42 -4.21 3.45
CA SER A 105 -12.05 -3.72 2.13
C SER A 105 -12.34 -4.76 1.03
N CYS A 106 -12.46 -6.04 1.39
CA CYS A 106 -12.69 -7.16 0.47
C CYS A 106 -14.14 -7.28 -0.01
N ARG A 107 -14.68 -6.23 -0.65
CA ARG A 107 -16.02 -6.24 -1.23
C ARG A 107 -15.98 -5.80 -2.69
N ALA A 108 -16.79 -6.46 -3.52
CA ALA A 108 -16.89 -6.17 -4.95
C ALA A 108 -17.29 -4.72 -5.29
N SER A 109 -17.91 -3.99 -4.37
CA SER A 109 -18.30 -2.59 -4.56
C SER A 109 -17.24 -1.57 -4.12
N VAL A 110 -16.18 -1.98 -3.42
CA VAL A 110 -15.15 -1.04 -2.94
C VAL A 110 -14.38 -0.47 -4.13
N ARG A 111 -14.10 0.83 -4.03
CA ARG A 111 -13.35 1.60 -5.01
C ARG A 111 -12.30 2.43 -4.27
N ARG A 112 -11.02 2.19 -4.58
CA ARG A 112 -9.92 3.10 -4.24
C ARG A 112 -9.52 3.92 -5.45
N ARG A 113 -8.59 4.86 -5.24
CA ARG A 113 -8.04 5.72 -6.29
C ARG A 113 -6.59 6.04 -6.02
N SER A 114 -5.84 6.21 -7.09
CA SER A 114 -4.50 6.81 -7.00
C SER A 114 -4.13 7.51 -8.30
N HIS A 115 -3.08 8.34 -8.23
CA HIS A 115 -2.50 8.98 -9.40
C HIS A 115 -1.90 7.89 -10.32
N PRO A 116 -2.05 7.98 -11.65
CA PRO A 116 -1.64 6.91 -12.58
C PRO A 116 -0.13 6.59 -12.59
N THR A 117 0.69 7.44 -11.95
CA THR A 117 2.14 7.20 -11.79
C THR A 117 2.48 6.36 -10.55
N LEU A 118 1.51 6.03 -9.69
CA LEU A 118 1.75 5.19 -8.51
C LEU A 118 2.25 3.80 -8.96
N ARG A 119 3.33 3.35 -8.32
CA ARG A 119 3.90 2.00 -8.46
C ARG A 119 4.26 1.50 -7.06
N ILE A 120 3.53 0.50 -6.59
CA ILE A 120 3.75 -0.18 -5.31
C ILE A 120 3.41 -1.66 -5.47
N ASP A 121 3.96 -2.51 -4.61
CA ASP A 121 3.85 -3.97 -4.73
C ASP A 121 2.40 -4.50 -4.55
N ASP A 122 1.51 -3.70 -3.97
CA ASP A 122 0.10 -4.03 -3.73
C ASP A 122 -0.84 -3.53 -4.84
N VAL A 123 -0.31 -3.12 -6.00
CA VAL A 123 -1.11 -2.64 -7.15
C VAL A 123 -0.66 -3.31 -8.45
N GLY A 124 -1.57 -4.07 -9.06
CA GLY A 124 -1.42 -4.72 -10.36
C GLY A 124 -2.50 -4.32 -11.36
N PHE A 125 -2.79 -5.21 -12.31
CA PHE A 125 -3.84 -5.03 -13.30
C PHE A 125 -4.29 -6.39 -13.86
N ARG A 126 -5.49 -6.39 -14.44
CA ARG A 126 -6.06 -7.52 -15.19
C ARG A 126 -6.27 -7.10 -16.63
N LEU A 127 -5.96 -8.00 -17.56
CA LEU A 127 -6.22 -7.76 -18.98
C LEU A 127 -7.70 -7.97 -19.30
N ALA A 128 -8.22 -7.11 -20.17
CA ALA A 128 -9.51 -7.28 -20.80
C ALA A 128 -9.35 -7.07 -22.32
N CYS A 129 -10.03 -7.88 -23.11
CA CYS A 129 -10.07 -7.74 -24.57
C CYS A 129 -11.52 -7.78 -25.04
N SER A 130 -11.80 -7.07 -26.13
CA SER A 130 -13.08 -7.18 -26.81
C SER A 130 -13.17 -8.51 -27.53
N VAL A 131 -14.34 -9.16 -27.46
CA VAL A 131 -14.63 -10.32 -28.32
C VAL A 131 -14.82 -9.80 -29.76
N PRO A 132 -14.22 -10.45 -30.78
CA PRO A 132 -14.52 -10.15 -32.17
C PRO A 132 -16.03 -10.23 -32.42
N ARG A 133 -16.56 -9.32 -33.24
CA ARG A 133 -17.96 -9.36 -33.65
C ARG A 133 -18.21 -10.48 -34.67
#